data_AF-R0GIF9-F1
#
_entry.id   AF-R0GIF9-F1
#
_cell.length_a   1.000
_cell.length_b   1.000
_cell.length_c   1.000
_cell.angle_alpha   90.00
_cell.angle_beta   90.00
_cell.angle_gamma   90.00
#
_symmetry.space_group_name_H-M   'P 1'
#
loop_
_entity.id
_entity.type
_entity.pdbx_description
1 polymer ?
#
loop_
_entity_poly.entity_id
_entity_poly.type
_entity_poly.pdbx_seq_one_letter_code
_entity_poly.pdbx_strand_id
1 'polypeptide(L)'
;MKKPSVVFFLSTLMLAAVVCIQGQGPEEVMDKDGNPVKLGEQYFIQPVKTKSNNGGGLVPAATNILPFCPLGITQSLLPYQPGLPVSIKLPYPLMETIVKTSVAVNIEFKSDIWPVCNEYSKLWEVDVSSSAPKEPAILIGGKQREKNSWFRIEKAGEGEGANTYKLTTATGTVGAIPGTWLGAPQLVQTNDDAKTLLVKFSKVDDDTTATTSTSRVEKLGLRMFPFY
;
A
#
# COMPACT_ATOMS: atom_id res chain seq x y z
N MET A 1 13.34 44.71 44.91
CA MET A 1 13.24 43.51 44.03
C MET A 1 11.80 43.40 43.55
N LYS A 2 11.54 43.58 42.24
CA LYS A 2 10.17 43.55 41.67
C LYS A 2 9.75 42.09 41.50
N LYS A 3 8.64 41.69 42.16
CA LYS A 3 8.06 40.35 42.03
C LYS A 3 7.56 40.16 40.59
N PRO A 4 7.96 39.11 39.86
CA PRO A 4 7.39 38.84 38.55
C PRO A 4 5.89 38.56 38.71
N SER A 5 5.08 39.23 37.91
CA SER A 5 3.61 39.12 37.95
C SER A 5 3.20 37.74 37.44
N VAL A 6 2.51 36.97 38.29
CA VAL A 6 1.97 35.63 38.00
C VAL A 6 1.09 35.61 36.73
N VAL A 7 0.50 36.75 36.38
CA VAL A 7 -0.34 36.94 35.19
C VAL A 7 0.48 36.79 33.89
N PHE A 8 1.74 37.23 33.86
CA PHE A 8 2.60 37.08 32.67
C PHE A 8 3.06 35.63 32.46
N PHE A 9 3.14 34.83 33.53
CA PHE A 9 3.55 33.43 33.46
C PHE A 9 2.41 32.54 32.91
N LEU A 10 1.17 32.85 33.30
CA LEU A 10 -0.04 32.18 32.79
C LEU A 10 -0.34 32.51 31.32
N SER A 11 -0.07 33.74 30.88
CA SER A 11 -0.26 34.11 29.47
C SER A 11 0.73 33.42 28.54
N THR A 12 2.00 33.25 28.94
CA THR A 12 2.98 32.45 28.17
C THR A 12 2.63 30.96 28.11
N LEU A 13 2.07 30.38 29.19
CA LEU A 13 1.69 28.97 29.23
C LEU A 13 0.48 28.68 28.32
N MET A 14 -0.47 29.62 28.24
CA MET A 14 -1.62 29.52 27.34
C MET A 14 -1.24 29.65 25.86
N LEU A 15 -0.25 30.49 25.51
CA LEU A 15 0.24 30.55 24.12
C LEU A 15 1.02 29.29 23.72
N ALA A 16 1.76 28.65 24.63
CA ALA A 16 2.45 27.39 24.34
C ALA A 16 1.48 26.21 24.11
N ALA A 17 0.31 26.21 24.78
CA ALA A 17 -0.71 25.18 24.60
C ALA A 17 -1.47 25.29 23.27
N VAL A 18 -1.60 26.50 22.70
CA VAL A 18 -2.34 26.74 21.45
C VAL A 18 -1.58 26.25 20.21
N VAL A 19 -0.25 26.15 20.26
CA VAL A 19 0.57 25.68 19.12
C VAL A 19 0.42 24.17 18.87
N CYS A 20 -0.08 23.39 19.83
CA CYS A 20 -0.19 21.94 19.69
C CYS A 20 -1.47 21.44 18.99
N ILE A 21 -2.40 22.32 18.60
CA ILE A 21 -3.72 21.92 18.04
C ILE A 21 -3.81 22.12 16.51
N GLN A 22 -2.82 22.75 15.86
CA GLN A 22 -2.91 23.07 14.42
C GLN A 22 -2.50 21.94 13.45
N GLY A 23 -2.41 20.68 13.87
CA GLY A 23 -1.73 19.64 13.08
C GLY A 23 -2.46 18.32 12.84
N GLN A 24 -3.79 18.26 12.79
CA GLN A 24 -4.50 16.97 12.59
C GLN A 24 -5.64 17.03 11.57
N GLY A 25 -5.42 17.74 10.46
CA GLY A 25 -6.23 17.51 9.26
C GLY A 25 -5.64 16.34 8.43
N PRO A 26 -6.45 15.64 7.62
CA PRO A 26 -5.94 14.74 6.58
C PRO A 26 -4.89 15.42 5.70
N GLU A 27 -3.67 14.90 5.70
CA GLU A 27 -2.57 15.37 4.85
C GLU A 27 -2.50 14.58 3.54
N GLU A 28 -1.89 15.15 2.50
CA GLU A 28 -1.67 14.45 1.24
C GLU A 28 -0.71 13.26 1.41
N VAL A 29 -1.06 12.12 0.80
CA VAL A 29 -0.15 10.99 0.66
C VAL A 29 0.78 11.30 -0.50
N MET A 30 2.09 11.18 -0.27
CA MET A 30 3.14 11.42 -1.26
C MET A 30 3.72 10.08 -1.72
N ASP A 31 4.07 9.98 -2.99
CA ASP A 31 4.86 8.87 -3.50
C ASP A 31 6.33 8.98 -3.08
N LYS A 32 7.13 7.97 -3.42
CA LYS A 32 8.56 7.90 -3.08
C LYS A 32 9.37 9.07 -3.65
N ASP A 33 8.88 9.72 -4.70
CA ASP A 33 9.53 10.83 -5.40
C ASP A 33 9.03 12.19 -4.90
N GLY A 34 8.08 12.20 -3.95
CA GLY A 34 7.55 13.39 -3.30
C GLY A 34 6.36 14.03 -4.01
N ASN A 35 5.77 13.36 -5.00
CA ASN A 35 4.57 13.85 -5.67
C ASN A 35 3.30 13.34 -4.97
N PRO A 36 2.20 14.11 -4.97
CA PRO A 36 0.93 13.64 -4.42
C PRO A 36 0.43 12.37 -5.13
N VAL A 37 0.03 11.38 -4.33
CA VAL A 37 -0.65 10.17 -4.80
C VAL A 37 -2.04 10.54 -5.25
N LYS A 38 -2.37 10.28 -6.52
CA LYS A 38 -3.64 10.62 -7.14
C LYS A 38 -4.61 9.46 -7.10
N LEU A 39 -5.90 9.77 -6.96
CA LEU A 39 -6.98 8.79 -7.04
C LEU A 39 -7.09 8.24 -8.48
N GLY A 40 -7.35 6.94 -8.62
CA GLY A 40 -7.51 6.25 -9.90
C GLY A 40 -6.22 5.95 -10.67
N GLU A 41 -5.16 6.71 -10.41
CA GLU A 41 -3.82 6.52 -10.96
C GLU A 41 -3.15 5.25 -10.41
N GLN A 42 -2.20 4.69 -11.18
CA GLN A 42 -1.53 3.44 -10.84
C GLN A 42 -0.23 3.65 -10.05
N TYR A 43 -0.06 2.90 -8.97
CA TYR A 43 1.13 2.88 -8.11
C TYR A 43 1.50 1.44 -7.74
N PHE A 44 2.79 1.16 -7.60
CA PHE A 44 3.24 -0.01 -6.85
C PHE A 44 3.25 0.30 -5.36
N ILE A 45 2.80 -0.65 -4.54
CA ILE A 45 3.01 -0.61 -3.09
C ILE A 45 4.25 -1.46 -2.78
N GLN A 46 5.28 -0.81 -2.24
CA GLN A 46 6.57 -1.42 -1.96
C GLN A 46 6.88 -1.36 -0.47
N PRO A 47 6.99 -2.51 0.21
CA PRO A 47 7.47 -2.55 1.58
C PRO A 47 8.84 -1.88 1.73
N VAL A 48 9.03 -1.17 2.85
CA VAL A 48 10.30 -0.53 3.17
C VAL A 48 11.36 -1.60 3.38
N LYS A 49 12.49 -1.46 2.69
CA LYS A 49 13.63 -2.36 2.82
C LYS A 49 14.31 -2.17 4.18
N THR A 50 14.54 -3.27 4.88
CA THR A 50 15.25 -3.33 6.16
C THR A 50 16.32 -4.44 6.10
N LYS A 51 17.08 -4.64 7.19
CA LYS A 51 18.02 -5.76 7.28
C LYS A 51 17.33 -7.13 7.18
N SER A 52 16.10 -7.23 7.66
CA SER A 52 15.29 -8.46 7.67
C SER A 52 14.26 -8.52 6.54
N ASN A 53 14.04 -7.44 5.80
CA ASN A 53 13.14 -7.38 4.66
C ASN A 53 13.85 -6.78 3.44
N ASN A 54 14.18 -7.61 2.46
CA ASN A 54 14.75 -7.18 1.19
C ASN A 54 13.93 -7.69 -0.02
N GLY A 55 12.62 -7.90 0.17
CA GLY A 55 11.74 -8.33 -0.90
C GLY A 55 11.43 -7.24 -1.92
N GLY A 56 10.61 -7.60 -2.91
CA GLY A 56 10.00 -6.70 -3.88
C GLY A 56 8.71 -6.08 -3.36
N GLY A 57 7.83 -5.67 -4.29
CA GLY A 57 6.51 -5.14 -3.99
C GLY A 57 5.44 -6.22 -3.78
N LEU A 58 4.21 -5.75 -3.57
CA LEU A 58 3.07 -6.60 -3.25
C LEU A 58 2.44 -7.23 -4.50
N VAL A 59 2.07 -8.51 -4.41
CA VAL A 59 1.49 -9.31 -5.50
C VAL A 59 0.34 -10.20 -5.00
N PRO A 60 -0.64 -10.49 -5.86
CA PRO A 60 -1.65 -11.53 -5.59
C PRO A 60 -0.99 -12.91 -5.43
N ALA A 61 -1.39 -13.66 -4.42
CA ALA A 61 -0.97 -15.05 -4.23
C ALA A 61 -2.05 -15.84 -3.48
N ALA A 62 -2.17 -17.14 -3.75
CA ALA A 62 -3.10 -17.98 -3.01
C ALA A 62 -2.70 -18.06 -1.53
N THR A 63 -3.65 -18.00 -0.60
CA THR A 63 -3.35 -18.22 0.84
C THR A 63 -3.43 -19.70 1.22
N ASN A 64 -4.25 -20.46 0.48
CA ASN A 64 -4.51 -21.88 0.67
C ASN A 64 -4.24 -22.66 -0.62
N ILE A 65 -3.96 -23.97 -0.48
CA ILE A 65 -3.72 -24.87 -1.62
C ILE A 65 -5.05 -25.16 -2.35
N LEU A 66 -6.11 -25.49 -1.60
CA LEU A 66 -7.43 -25.76 -2.16
C LEU A 66 -8.55 -25.48 -1.12
N PRO A 67 -9.57 -24.67 -1.44
CA PRO A 67 -9.66 -23.79 -2.61
C PRO A 67 -8.58 -22.69 -2.54
N PHE A 68 -8.03 -22.30 -3.70
CA PHE A 68 -7.01 -21.25 -3.78
C PHE A 68 -7.61 -19.84 -3.98
N CYS A 69 -8.91 -19.75 -4.23
CA CYS A 69 -9.67 -18.50 -4.27
C CYS A 69 -10.49 -18.31 -2.97
N PRO A 70 -10.70 -17.08 -2.51
CA PRO A 70 -10.11 -15.83 -3.03
C PRO A 70 -8.59 -15.80 -2.82
N LEU A 71 -7.89 -15.03 -3.65
CA LEU A 71 -6.45 -14.82 -3.48
C LEU A 71 -6.19 -13.94 -2.25
N GLY A 72 -5.04 -14.11 -1.62
CA GLY A 72 -4.48 -13.14 -0.70
C GLY A 72 -3.42 -12.27 -1.36
N ILE A 73 -2.66 -11.58 -0.51
CA ILE A 73 -1.63 -10.64 -0.93
C ILE A 73 -0.33 -10.99 -0.21
N THR A 74 0.75 -11.09 -0.97
CA THR A 74 2.08 -11.36 -0.44
C THR A 74 3.09 -10.35 -0.94
N GLN A 75 4.18 -10.16 -0.20
CA GLN A 75 5.36 -9.49 -0.70
C GLN A 75 6.18 -10.46 -1.55
N SER A 76 6.57 -10.05 -2.76
CA SER A 76 7.51 -10.83 -3.56
C SER A 76 8.85 -10.99 -2.83
N LEU A 77 9.42 -12.19 -2.86
CA LEU A 77 10.77 -12.44 -2.34
C LEU A 77 11.88 -11.86 -3.25
N LEU A 78 11.53 -11.44 -4.48
CA LEU A 78 12.49 -10.96 -5.47
C LEU A 78 12.64 -9.43 -5.39
N PRO A 79 13.83 -8.89 -5.02
CA PRO A 79 14.02 -7.47 -4.67
C PRO A 79 13.78 -6.49 -5.82
N TYR A 80 13.81 -6.97 -7.06
CA TYR A 80 13.65 -6.21 -8.29
C TYR A 80 12.23 -6.27 -8.86
N GLN A 81 11.36 -7.13 -8.32
CA GLN A 81 9.98 -7.17 -8.75
C GLN A 81 9.21 -6.03 -8.08
N PRO A 82 8.67 -5.06 -8.85
CA PRO A 82 8.05 -3.87 -8.26
C PRO A 82 6.71 -4.17 -7.59
N GLY A 83 6.12 -5.35 -7.83
CA GLY A 83 4.77 -5.72 -7.41
C GLY A 83 3.78 -5.61 -8.58
N LEU A 84 2.50 -5.89 -8.32
CA LEU A 84 1.43 -5.61 -9.26
C LEU A 84 0.86 -4.21 -8.96
N PRO A 85 0.62 -3.35 -9.96
CA PRO A 85 0.08 -2.02 -9.72
C PRO A 85 -1.27 -2.05 -9.00
N VAL A 86 -1.53 -1.01 -8.21
CA VAL A 86 -2.84 -0.73 -7.62
C VAL A 86 -3.32 0.66 -7.99
N SER A 87 -4.62 0.86 -7.97
CA SER A 87 -5.22 2.20 -7.91
C SER A 87 -5.93 2.39 -6.57
N ILE A 88 -5.88 3.61 -6.05
CA ILE A 88 -6.62 3.99 -4.84
C ILE A 88 -7.89 4.72 -5.26
N LYS A 89 -9.01 4.36 -4.63
CA LYS A 89 -10.34 4.94 -4.90
C LYS A 89 -11.03 5.29 -3.60
N LEU A 90 -11.97 6.23 -3.65
CA LEU A 90 -12.85 6.52 -2.52
C LEU A 90 -14.05 5.55 -2.52
N PRO A 91 -14.51 5.08 -1.35
CA PRO A 91 -15.70 4.24 -1.24
C PRO A 91 -16.98 4.91 -1.75
N TYR A 92 -16.98 6.24 -1.77
CA TYR A 92 -18.08 7.10 -2.18
C TYR A 92 -17.61 8.11 -3.22
N PRO A 93 -18.48 8.55 -4.14
CA PRO A 93 -18.16 9.58 -5.11
C PRO A 93 -18.01 10.92 -4.40
N LEU A 94 -16.76 11.37 -4.24
CA LEU A 94 -16.41 12.71 -3.76
C LEU A 94 -15.57 13.41 -4.83
N MET A 95 -15.66 14.73 -4.90
CA MET A 95 -14.83 15.55 -5.78
C MET A 95 -13.44 15.75 -5.16
N GLU A 96 -12.69 14.65 -5.06
CA GLU A 96 -11.30 14.64 -4.61
C GLU A 96 -10.46 13.95 -5.69
N THR A 97 -9.26 14.46 -5.91
CA THR A 97 -8.31 13.91 -6.91
C THR A 97 -7.04 13.39 -6.28
N ILE A 98 -6.77 13.77 -5.02
CA ILE A 98 -5.57 13.41 -4.27
C ILE A 98 -5.97 12.50 -3.10
N VAL A 99 -5.15 11.49 -2.87
CA VAL A 99 -5.29 10.60 -1.72
C VAL A 99 -4.81 11.32 -0.47
N LYS A 100 -5.66 11.38 0.55
CA LYS A 100 -5.34 11.98 1.85
C LYS A 100 -5.21 10.88 2.91
N THR A 101 -4.31 11.12 3.87
CA THR A 101 -4.12 10.29 5.05
C THR A 101 -5.37 10.26 5.91
N SER A 102 -5.54 9.20 6.70
CA SER A 102 -6.68 9.01 7.59
C SER A 102 -8.06 9.08 6.92
N VAL A 103 -8.16 9.01 5.58
CA VAL A 103 -9.41 8.92 4.82
C VAL A 103 -9.63 7.47 4.39
N ALA A 104 -10.89 7.01 4.48
CA ALA A 104 -11.25 5.66 4.04
C ALA A 104 -11.12 5.55 2.51
N VAL A 105 -10.38 4.55 2.05
CA VAL A 105 -10.11 4.25 0.65
C VAL A 105 -10.34 2.77 0.36
N ASN A 106 -10.61 2.44 -0.89
CA ASN A 106 -10.44 1.09 -1.41
C ASN A 106 -9.12 1.03 -2.19
N ILE A 107 -8.45 -0.12 -2.10
CA ILE A 107 -7.24 -0.42 -2.86
C ILE A 107 -7.61 -1.52 -3.86
N GLU A 108 -7.29 -1.34 -5.13
CA GLU A 108 -7.66 -2.26 -6.21
C GLU A 108 -6.44 -2.61 -7.05
N PHE A 109 -6.15 -3.89 -7.24
CA PHE A 109 -5.12 -4.31 -8.20
C PHE A 109 -5.51 -3.95 -9.64
N LYS A 110 -4.53 -3.51 -10.42
CA LYS A 110 -4.65 -3.18 -11.84
C LYS A 110 -3.82 -4.15 -12.67
N SER A 111 -4.52 -4.89 -13.52
CA SER A 111 -3.94 -5.85 -14.46
C SER A 111 -4.98 -6.15 -15.55
N ASP A 112 -4.57 -6.10 -16.81
CA ASP A 112 -5.41 -6.52 -17.94
C ASP A 112 -5.56 -8.04 -17.99
N ILE A 113 -4.56 -8.76 -17.47
CA ILE A 113 -4.54 -10.22 -17.42
C ILE A 113 -4.86 -10.68 -16.00
N TRP A 114 -5.98 -11.39 -15.84
CA TRP A 114 -6.40 -11.99 -14.57
C TRP A 114 -7.01 -13.37 -14.86
N PRO A 115 -6.22 -14.44 -14.84
CA PRO A 115 -6.68 -15.73 -15.38
C PRO A 115 -7.49 -16.57 -14.38
N VAL A 116 -7.47 -16.23 -13.09
CA VAL A 116 -8.06 -17.03 -12.00
C VAL A 116 -8.90 -16.17 -11.05
N CYS A 117 -9.80 -16.79 -10.30
CA CYS A 117 -10.68 -16.12 -9.34
C CYS A 117 -11.48 -14.96 -9.98
N ASN A 118 -11.97 -15.16 -11.21
CA ASN A 118 -12.66 -14.15 -12.01
C ASN A 118 -14.05 -13.79 -11.48
N GLU A 119 -14.59 -14.63 -10.62
CA GLU A 119 -15.82 -14.43 -9.88
C GLU A 119 -15.68 -13.39 -8.76
N TYR A 120 -14.44 -13.03 -8.39
CA TYR A 120 -14.11 -12.03 -7.38
C TYR A 120 -13.65 -10.71 -8.01
N SER A 121 -13.86 -9.60 -7.30
CA SER A 121 -13.28 -8.32 -7.70
C SER A 121 -11.76 -8.28 -7.46
N LYS A 122 -11.08 -7.25 -7.95
CA LYS A 122 -9.65 -6.98 -7.65
C LYS A 122 -9.46 -6.06 -6.43
N LEU A 123 -10.52 -5.77 -5.69
CA LEU A 123 -10.48 -4.92 -4.49
C LEU A 123 -9.94 -5.72 -3.31
N TRP A 124 -9.12 -5.05 -2.52
CA TRP A 124 -8.62 -5.60 -1.27
C TRP A 124 -9.73 -5.62 -0.23
N GLU A 125 -9.71 -6.63 0.63
CA GLU A 125 -10.59 -6.74 1.80
C GLU A 125 -9.93 -7.49 2.94
N VAL A 126 -10.42 -7.28 4.15
CA VAL A 126 -10.12 -8.13 5.30
C VAL A 126 -11.02 -9.35 5.26
N ASP A 127 -10.46 -10.54 5.48
CA ASP A 127 -11.24 -11.75 5.70
C ASP A 127 -12.08 -11.62 6.98
N VAL A 128 -13.40 -11.55 6.80
CA VAL A 128 -14.39 -11.49 7.89
C VAL A 128 -15.23 -12.77 7.96
N SER A 129 -14.77 -13.85 7.32
CA SER A 129 -15.41 -15.16 7.41
C SER A 129 -15.40 -15.69 8.84
N SER A 130 -16.36 -16.55 9.18
CA SER A 130 -16.40 -17.18 10.51
C SER A 130 -15.21 -18.10 10.79
N SER A 131 -14.51 -18.54 9.74
CA SER A 131 -13.28 -19.32 9.79
C SER A 131 -12.00 -18.47 9.87
N ALA A 132 -12.12 -17.14 9.83
CA ALA A 132 -10.95 -16.28 9.81
C ALA A 132 -10.13 -16.42 11.10
N PRO A 133 -8.79 -16.50 11.01
CA PRO A 133 -7.93 -16.56 12.18
C PRO A 133 -7.94 -15.23 12.95
N LYS A 134 -7.31 -15.22 14.14
CA LYS A 134 -7.16 -14.02 14.98
C LYS A 134 -6.53 -12.83 14.23
N GLU A 135 -5.59 -13.13 13.33
CA GLU A 135 -4.99 -12.17 12.40
C GLU A 135 -5.50 -12.48 11.00
N PRO A 136 -6.69 -11.96 10.61
CA PRO A 136 -7.32 -12.33 9.36
C PRO A 136 -6.48 -11.90 8.16
N ALA A 137 -6.50 -12.70 7.09
CA ALA A 137 -5.77 -12.38 5.87
C ALA A 137 -6.34 -11.12 5.19
N ILE A 138 -5.47 -10.38 4.49
CA ILE A 138 -5.93 -9.42 3.49
C ILE A 138 -6.12 -10.16 2.17
N LEU A 139 -7.37 -10.23 1.71
CA LEU A 139 -7.82 -10.96 0.54
C LEU A 139 -8.10 -10.02 -0.63
N ILE A 140 -8.29 -10.62 -1.81
CA ILE A 140 -8.69 -9.98 -3.05
C ILE A 140 -10.07 -10.51 -3.42
N GLY A 141 -11.05 -9.62 -3.49
CA GLY A 141 -12.45 -9.96 -3.72
C GLY A 141 -13.46 -9.00 -3.12
N GLY A 142 -12.98 -7.93 -2.48
CA GLY A 142 -13.82 -6.97 -1.75
C GLY A 142 -14.86 -6.25 -2.59
N LYS A 143 -15.71 -5.48 -1.91
CA LYS A 143 -16.72 -4.64 -2.55
C LYS A 143 -16.55 -3.20 -2.08
N GLN A 144 -16.62 -2.27 -3.03
CA GLN A 144 -16.30 -0.85 -2.79
C GLN A 144 -17.00 -0.25 -1.56
N ARG A 145 -18.28 -0.59 -1.36
CA ARG A 145 -19.13 -0.06 -0.27
C ARG A 145 -19.12 -0.91 1.01
N GLU A 146 -18.41 -2.02 1.05
CA GLU A 146 -18.33 -2.88 2.24
C GLU A 146 -17.19 -2.44 3.15
N LYS A 147 -17.46 -2.37 4.46
CA LYS A 147 -16.52 -1.82 5.46
C LYS A 147 -15.23 -2.62 5.58
N ASN A 148 -15.25 -3.93 5.35
CA ASN A 148 -14.05 -4.77 5.37
C ASN A 148 -13.15 -4.51 4.16
N SER A 149 -13.62 -3.79 3.14
CA SER A 149 -12.83 -3.33 1.99
C SER A 149 -12.28 -1.91 2.16
N TRP A 150 -12.48 -1.29 3.33
CA TRP A 150 -12.03 0.08 3.61
C TRP A 150 -10.72 0.07 4.38
N PHE A 151 -9.72 0.70 3.78
CA PHE A 151 -8.41 0.92 4.34
C PHE A 151 -8.21 2.40 4.60
N ARG A 152 -7.22 2.76 5.40
CA ARG A 152 -6.68 4.12 5.49
C ARG A 152 -5.18 4.05 5.32
N ILE A 153 -4.61 5.15 4.82
CA ILE A 153 -3.18 5.32 4.70
C ILE A 153 -2.78 6.29 5.80
N GLU A 154 -1.87 5.87 6.67
CA GLU A 154 -1.38 6.68 7.78
C GLU A 154 0.12 6.88 7.64
N LYS A 155 0.65 8.04 8.06
CA LYS A 155 2.09 8.20 8.17
C LYS A 155 2.65 7.18 9.16
N ALA A 156 3.81 6.62 8.84
CA ALA A 156 4.45 5.61 9.68
C ALA A 156 4.93 6.18 11.04
N GLY A 157 5.28 7.46 11.08
CA GLY A 157 5.77 8.16 12.27
C GLY A 157 7.13 8.82 12.02
N GLU A 158 7.62 9.57 13.00
CA GLU A 158 8.98 10.14 12.96
C GLU A 158 10.03 9.01 12.98
N GLY A 159 11.10 9.16 12.19
CA GLY A 159 12.21 8.21 12.14
C GLY A 159 12.08 7.10 11.08
N GLU A 160 10.89 6.89 10.50
CA GLU A 160 10.62 5.82 9.51
C GLU A 160 10.99 6.21 8.06
N GLY A 161 11.60 7.37 7.88
CA GLY A 161 11.97 7.94 6.59
C GLY A 161 10.85 8.72 5.89
N ALA A 162 11.23 9.54 4.91
CA ALA A 162 10.28 10.35 4.15
C ALA A 162 9.33 9.47 3.32
N ASN A 163 8.06 9.90 3.24
CA ASN A 163 6.98 9.28 2.47
C ASN A 163 6.80 7.78 2.78
N THR A 164 6.95 7.43 4.07
CA THR A 164 6.71 6.09 4.59
C THR A 164 5.35 6.04 5.28
N TYR A 165 4.57 5.03 4.93
CA TYR A 165 3.19 4.88 5.40
C TYR A 165 2.96 3.49 5.99
N LYS A 166 1.89 3.39 6.77
CA LYS A 166 1.25 2.12 7.14
C LYS A 166 -0.18 2.13 6.65
N LEU A 167 -0.70 0.95 6.32
CA LEU A 167 -2.11 0.79 5.98
C LEU A 167 -2.86 0.34 7.22
N THR A 168 -4.02 0.92 7.49
CA THR A 168 -4.89 0.54 8.61
C THR A 168 -6.27 0.18 8.12
N THR A 169 -7.01 -0.56 8.94
CA THR A 169 -8.42 -0.91 8.74
C THR A 169 -9.22 -0.35 9.92
N ALA A 170 -10.52 -0.63 9.99
CA ALA A 170 -11.35 -0.18 11.12
C ALA A 170 -10.93 -0.77 12.47
N THR A 171 -10.26 -1.93 12.49
CA THR A 171 -10.02 -2.71 13.72
C THR A 171 -8.57 -3.19 13.86
N GLY A 172 -7.64 -2.68 13.04
CA GLY A 172 -6.22 -2.99 13.16
C GLY A 172 -5.37 -2.36 12.07
N THR A 173 -4.11 -2.78 12.02
CA THR A 173 -3.10 -2.35 11.05
C THR A 173 -2.81 -3.50 10.08
N VAL A 174 -2.49 -3.19 8.83
CA VAL A 174 -1.98 -4.18 7.89
C VAL A 174 -0.54 -4.50 8.27
N GLY A 175 -0.32 -5.76 8.64
CA GLY A 175 0.98 -6.32 8.91
C GLY A 175 1.32 -7.45 7.94
N ALA A 176 2.41 -8.14 8.22
CA ALA A 176 2.77 -9.34 7.49
C ALA A 176 3.25 -10.46 8.42
N ILE A 177 2.94 -11.71 8.04
CA ILE A 177 3.43 -12.94 8.67
C ILE A 177 4.04 -13.85 7.60
N PRO A 178 4.91 -14.82 7.95
CA PRO A 178 5.39 -15.81 6.99
C PRO A 178 4.22 -16.56 6.34
N GLY A 179 4.10 -16.48 5.02
CA GLY A 179 3.03 -17.11 4.24
C GLY A 179 3.35 -18.51 3.76
N THR A 180 2.36 -19.16 3.15
CA THR A 180 2.43 -20.55 2.66
C THR A 180 3.50 -20.77 1.58
N TRP A 181 3.79 -19.74 0.76
CA TRP A 181 4.71 -19.85 -0.37
C TRP A 181 6.14 -19.45 0.03
N LEU A 182 6.98 -20.45 0.33
CA LEU A 182 8.40 -20.25 0.68
C LEU A 182 8.61 -19.26 1.85
N GLY A 183 7.62 -19.09 2.72
CA GLY A 183 7.68 -18.12 3.81
C GLY A 183 7.56 -16.65 3.37
N ALA A 184 7.17 -16.38 2.11
CA ALA A 184 6.95 -15.03 1.62
C ALA A 184 5.98 -14.27 2.54
N PRO A 185 6.27 -13.01 2.92
CA PRO A 185 5.41 -12.26 3.84
C PRO A 185 3.99 -12.13 3.27
N GLN A 186 3.01 -12.70 3.94
CA GLN A 186 1.59 -12.61 3.62
C GLN A 186 0.93 -11.52 4.45
N LEU A 187 0.14 -10.66 3.80
CA LEU A 187 -0.56 -9.59 4.47
C LEU A 187 -1.70 -10.12 5.34
N VAL A 188 -1.76 -9.59 6.55
CA VAL A 188 -2.82 -9.84 7.53
C VAL A 188 -3.22 -8.55 8.21
N GLN A 189 -4.42 -8.51 8.77
CA GLN A 189 -4.75 -7.50 9.77
C GLN A 189 -4.23 -7.95 11.14
N THR A 190 -3.54 -7.06 11.83
CA THR A 190 -2.98 -7.31 13.16
C THR A 190 -3.07 -6.08 14.06
N ASN A 191 -3.03 -6.30 15.37
CA ASN A 191 -2.86 -5.27 16.39
C ASN A 191 -1.47 -5.34 17.05
N ASP A 192 -0.58 -6.17 16.52
CA ASP A 192 0.81 -6.27 16.94
C ASP A 192 1.66 -5.28 16.12
N ASP A 193 2.07 -4.19 16.77
CA ASP A 193 2.85 -3.13 16.13
C ASP A 193 4.15 -3.66 15.51
N ALA A 194 4.75 -4.71 16.07
CA ALA A 194 5.99 -5.30 15.56
C ALA A 194 5.82 -6.01 14.21
N LYS A 195 4.58 -6.34 13.84
CA LYS A 195 4.24 -6.95 12.54
C LYS A 195 3.81 -5.93 11.50
N THR A 196 3.70 -4.64 11.86
CA THR A 196 3.25 -3.58 10.95
C THR A 196 4.09 -3.56 9.68
N LEU A 197 3.41 -3.55 8.54
CA LEU A 197 4.07 -3.44 7.24
C LEU A 197 4.17 -1.97 6.86
N LEU A 198 5.39 -1.43 6.90
CA LEU A 198 5.69 -0.10 6.40
C LEU A 198 5.90 -0.14 4.89
N VAL A 199 5.28 0.79 4.17
CA VAL A 199 5.25 0.83 2.71
C VAL A 199 5.54 2.21 2.16
N LYS A 200 5.97 2.25 0.90
CA LYS A 200 6.01 3.44 0.05
C LYS A 200 5.20 3.20 -1.22
N PHE A 201 4.68 4.28 -1.78
CA PHE A 201 4.03 4.27 -3.09
C PHE A 201 5.06 4.64 -4.15
N SER A 202 5.18 3.85 -5.20
CA SER A 202 5.99 4.19 -6.38
C SER A 202 5.05 4.39 -7.55
N LYS A 203 5.06 5.56 -8.18
CA LYS A 203 4.26 5.80 -9.39
C LYS A 203 4.66 4.78 -10.46
N VAL A 204 3.68 4.24 -11.20
CA VAL A 204 3.94 3.45 -12.40
C VAL A 204 4.22 4.43 -13.53
N ASP A 205 5.38 4.33 -14.17
CA ASP A 205 5.72 5.13 -15.34
C ASP A 205 4.98 4.61 -16.56
N ASP A 206 4.31 5.49 -17.32
CA ASP A 206 3.54 5.14 -18.52
C ASP A 206 4.39 4.41 -19.59
N ASP A 207 5.73 4.59 -19.58
CA ASP A 207 6.66 3.91 -20.49
C ASP A 207 6.84 2.41 -20.20
N THR A 208 6.54 1.96 -18.97
CA THR A 208 6.64 0.53 -18.64
C THR A 208 5.52 -0.31 -19.25
N THR A 209 4.39 0.30 -19.61
CA THR A 209 3.31 -0.35 -20.37
C THR A 209 3.67 -0.64 -21.83
N ALA A 210 4.68 0.04 -22.41
CA ALA A 210 5.14 -0.22 -23.77
C ALA A 210 6.12 -1.41 -23.87
N THR A 211 6.83 -1.75 -22.78
CA THR A 211 7.97 -2.68 -22.86
C THR A 211 7.59 -4.15 -22.69
N THR A 212 6.37 -4.47 -22.24
CA THR A 212 5.85 -5.86 -22.22
C THR A 212 5.05 -6.27 -23.47
N SER A 213 4.84 -5.36 -24.42
CA SER A 213 4.06 -5.63 -25.65
C SER A 213 4.88 -5.70 -26.94
N THR A 214 6.21 -5.60 -26.86
CA THR A 214 7.06 -5.97 -28.01
C THR A 214 8.09 -6.98 -27.56
N SER A 215 7.91 -8.19 -28.08
CA SER A 215 8.95 -9.20 -28.13
C SER A 215 10.26 -8.55 -28.55
N ARG A 216 11.29 -8.87 -27.76
CA ARG A 216 12.70 -8.63 -28.06
C ARG A 216 13.10 -9.44 -29.29
N VAL A 217 12.60 -9.05 -30.46
CA VAL A 217 13.21 -9.35 -31.76
C VAL A 217 14.01 -8.10 -32.11
N GLU A 218 15.09 -7.89 -31.37
CA GLU A 218 16.20 -7.07 -31.87
C GLU A 218 16.75 -7.81 -33.08
N LYS A 219 16.22 -7.47 -34.25
CA LYS A 219 16.96 -7.03 -35.43
C LYS A 219 18.42 -7.52 -35.46
N LEU A 220 18.62 -8.83 -35.53
CA LEU A 220 19.83 -9.42 -36.09
C LEU A 220 19.82 -9.02 -37.56
N GLY A 221 20.60 -7.99 -37.89
CA GLY A 221 20.87 -7.62 -39.27
C GLY A 221 21.33 -8.86 -40.03
N LEU A 222 20.53 -9.26 -41.02
CA LEU A 222 20.88 -10.23 -42.05
C LEU A 222 22.19 -9.78 -42.71
N ARG A 223 23.32 -10.26 -42.18
CA ARG A 223 24.59 -10.22 -42.89
C ARG A 223 24.51 -11.30 -43.97
N MET A 224 24.33 -10.83 -45.20
CA MET A 224 24.45 -11.59 -46.42
C MET A 224 25.87 -12.17 -46.49
N PHE A 225 26.02 -13.50 -46.45
CA PHE A 225 27.30 -14.15 -46.73
C PHE A 225 27.49 -14.23 -48.26
N PRO A 226 28.65 -13.86 -48.82
CA PRO A 226 28.94 -14.12 -50.22
C PRO A 226 29.29 -15.59 -50.38
N PHE A 227 28.63 -16.26 -51.32
CA PHE A 227 29.08 -17.54 -51.86
C PHE A 227 30.28 -17.28 -52.76
N TYR A 228 31.38 -18.01 -52.53
CA TYR A 228 32.45 -18.22 -53.48
C TYR A 228 32.48 -19.70 -53.83
#